data_AF-A0A2D4R0T8-F1
#
_entry.id   AF-A0A2D4R0T8-F1
#
_cell.length_a   1.000
_cell.length_b   1.000
_cell.length_c   1.000
_cell.angle_alpha   90.00
_cell.angle_beta   90.00
_cell.angle_gamma   90.00
#
_symmetry.space_group_name_H-M   'P 1'
#
loop_
_entity.id
_entity.type
_entity.pdbx_description
1 polymer ?
#
loop_
_entity_poly.entity_id
_entity_poly.type
_entity_poly.pdbx_seq_one_letter_code
_entity_poly.pdbx_strand_id
1 'polypeptide(L)'
;MKADPAAMAKRLRQQRRQAKSQVEAMTEQLAIADAIADEYDELINALDQKTVPLVSEINTTITAVKDAYDARITAGCLSPLIWQLQATDTVSIWDIEEEIQTWKVVKDPAQREQLNYYGCKYYRYPKNREYGSNVIDEIQDASIDPLTSVLVIFDSNGSDYTGVQTSSRAIVKVGDILTDDLEDPVVFQTGNLPIVTGLGTANYPKVRVNVSGFCTGADNKVYSDATSGKMSQFAIGDVIFSDFFPAGTVIESFGTSVASLDLAGGYSNNVSIDFAVMSNVSLGTTSSNIFSIGKIAAYPAIFFDTQTSIGASHASFLVVRGPDNRDLVFESTKNPIDPVEIGIADGSGIGKGHKIDLINNGDPKQTKKWHEVREEEEPPVGAGFAEYWVGASSWPTLQDVDRDGDGGDPASGGIPYTYSYATATYAVEGQTLTVGVGGTEPSAIMGTTAVSPNNPSLTGCGDLTSAISSRESEMSAKISENTPKINKYLDGTKIVRELRTEEETTAWGMLQGIAFVNDKRQKQKDQAKTLEDFDWDDVGI
;
A
#
# COMPACT_ATOMS: atom_id res chain seq x y z
N MET A 1 -7.81 -59.41 37.19
CA MET A 1 -6.77 -58.72 36.40
C MET A 1 -6.38 -57.47 37.19
N LYS A 2 -5.17 -57.40 37.75
CA LYS A 2 -4.67 -56.15 38.33
C LYS A 2 -4.39 -55.17 37.19
N ALA A 3 -4.81 -53.92 37.35
CA ALA A 3 -4.42 -52.84 36.45
C ALA A 3 -2.91 -52.61 36.60
N ASP A 4 -2.17 -52.63 35.47
CA ASP A 4 -0.73 -52.37 35.43
C ASP A 4 -0.49 -51.00 34.76
N PRO A 5 -0.18 -49.95 35.54
CA PRO A 5 0.07 -48.60 35.03
C PRO A 5 1.19 -48.55 33.98
N ALA A 6 2.24 -49.37 34.12
CA ALA A 6 3.33 -49.45 33.15
C ALA A 6 2.85 -50.07 31.82
N ALA A 7 1.99 -51.09 31.86
CA ALA A 7 1.36 -51.63 30.67
C ALA A 7 0.37 -50.66 30.00
N MET A 8 -0.25 -49.74 30.77
CA MET A 8 -1.10 -48.67 30.22
C MET A 8 -0.26 -47.58 29.56
N ALA A 9 0.83 -47.12 30.18
CA ALA A 9 1.77 -46.17 29.60
C ALA A 9 2.41 -46.72 28.31
N LYS A 10 2.77 -48.01 28.29
CA LYS A 10 3.28 -48.70 27.08
C LYS A 10 2.23 -48.74 25.96
N ARG A 11 0.96 -48.98 26.28
CA ARG A 11 -0.15 -48.92 25.30
C ARG A 11 -0.35 -47.52 24.73
N LEU A 12 -0.32 -46.48 25.57
CA LEU A 12 -0.41 -45.08 25.12
C LEU A 12 0.74 -44.72 24.17
N ARG A 13 1.97 -45.19 24.45
CA ARG A 13 3.12 -45.02 23.54
C ARG A 13 2.97 -45.76 22.22
N GLN A 14 2.42 -46.98 22.21
CA GLN A 14 2.12 -47.71 20.98
C GLN A 14 1.05 -47.01 20.15
N GLN A 15 -0.03 -46.54 20.78
CA GLN A 15 -1.07 -45.75 20.12
C GLN A 15 -0.51 -44.45 19.53
N ARG A 16 0.42 -43.77 20.24
CA ARG A 16 1.12 -42.59 19.72
C ARG A 16 1.93 -42.87 18.46
N ARG A 17 2.53 -44.07 18.35
CA ARG A 17 3.29 -44.49 17.15
C ARG A 17 2.35 -44.79 15.97
N GLN A 18 1.23 -45.47 16.21
CA GLN A 18 0.19 -45.69 15.18
C GLN A 18 -0.43 -44.37 14.69
N ALA A 19 -0.68 -43.44 15.61
CA ALA A 19 -1.15 -42.10 15.27
C ALA A 19 -0.13 -41.31 14.42
N LYS A 20 1.17 -41.54 14.59
CA LYS A 20 2.21 -40.92 13.75
C LYS A 20 2.13 -41.42 12.30
N SER A 21 1.99 -42.73 12.08
CA SER A 21 1.87 -43.27 10.71
C SER A 21 0.59 -42.83 10.02
N GLN A 22 -0.50 -42.61 10.78
CA GLN A 22 -1.74 -42.04 10.24
C GLN A 22 -1.56 -40.59 9.78
N VAL A 23 -0.83 -39.77 10.54
CA VAL A 23 -0.50 -38.38 10.15
C VAL A 23 0.38 -38.35 8.91
N GLU A 24 1.36 -39.25 8.81
CA GLU A 24 2.22 -39.36 7.63
C GLU A 24 1.39 -39.70 6.37
N ALA A 25 0.50 -40.70 6.44
CA ALA A 25 -0.37 -41.05 5.32
C ALA A 25 -1.36 -39.92 4.92
N MET A 26 -1.93 -39.19 5.89
CA MET A 26 -2.81 -38.04 5.59
C MET A 26 -2.03 -36.86 5.01
N THR A 27 -0.76 -36.69 5.40
CA THR A 27 0.12 -35.64 4.85
C THR A 27 0.49 -35.94 3.39
N GLU A 28 0.78 -37.20 3.07
CA GLU A 28 1.02 -37.61 1.68
C GLU A 28 -0.21 -37.41 0.80
N GLN A 29 -1.40 -37.73 1.30
CA GLN A 29 -2.65 -37.48 0.59
C GLN A 29 -2.95 -35.99 0.43
N LEU A 30 -2.65 -35.17 1.45
CA LEU A 30 -2.78 -33.72 1.38
C LEU A 30 -1.90 -33.14 0.26
N ALA A 31 -0.65 -33.59 0.16
CA ALA A 31 0.27 -33.15 -0.90
C ALA A 31 -0.22 -33.54 -2.31
N ILE A 32 -0.93 -34.66 -2.45
CA ILE A 32 -1.54 -35.06 -3.73
C ILE A 32 -2.74 -34.17 -4.06
N ALA A 33 -3.62 -33.90 -3.08
CA ALA A 33 -4.78 -33.03 -3.27
C ALA A 33 -4.36 -31.59 -3.63
N ASP A 34 -3.28 -31.10 -3.00
CA ASP A 34 -2.64 -29.82 -3.29
C ASP A 34 -2.12 -29.76 -4.73
N ALA A 35 -1.33 -30.75 -5.15
CA ALA A 35 -0.82 -30.83 -6.53
C ALA A 35 -1.95 -30.87 -7.60
N ILE A 36 -3.10 -31.49 -7.28
CA ILE A 36 -4.26 -31.48 -8.19
C ILE A 36 -4.94 -30.09 -8.19
N ALA A 37 -5.01 -29.41 -7.05
CA ALA A 37 -5.53 -28.05 -6.96
C ALA A 37 -4.67 -27.07 -7.78
N ASP A 38 -3.34 -27.24 -7.76
CA ASP A 38 -2.40 -26.45 -8.55
C ASP A 38 -2.66 -26.55 -10.05
N GLU A 39 -2.96 -27.76 -10.56
CA GLU A 39 -3.31 -27.96 -11.98
C GLU A 39 -4.55 -27.15 -12.39
N TYR A 40 -5.52 -27.02 -11.49
CA TYR A 40 -6.69 -26.19 -11.73
C TYR A 40 -6.36 -24.70 -11.63
N ASP A 41 -5.49 -24.30 -10.71
CA ASP A 41 -5.06 -22.91 -10.55
C ASP A 41 -4.30 -22.38 -11.77
N GLU A 42 -3.45 -23.19 -12.40
CA GLU A 42 -2.81 -22.83 -13.66
C GLU A 42 -3.83 -22.47 -14.75
N LEU A 43 -4.89 -23.27 -14.89
CA LEU A 43 -5.94 -23.05 -15.89
C LEU A 43 -6.80 -21.82 -15.55
N ILE A 44 -7.17 -21.65 -14.28
CA ILE A 44 -7.94 -20.49 -13.81
C ILE A 44 -7.14 -19.21 -14.05
N ASN A 45 -5.86 -19.19 -13.64
CA ASN A 45 -4.96 -18.06 -13.85
C ASN A 45 -4.84 -17.70 -15.33
N ALA A 46 -4.64 -18.70 -16.20
CA ALA A 46 -4.52 -18.48 -17.63
C ALA A 46 -5.78 -17.85 -18.27
N LEU A 47 -6.97 -18.19 -17.76
CA LEU A 47 -8.24 -17.66 -18.25
C LEU A 47 -8.57 -16.29 -17.64
N ASP A 48 -8.42 -16.12 -16.33
CA ASP A 48 -8.65 -14.85 -15.64
C ASP A 48 -7.74 -13.75 -16.21
N GLN A 49 -6.47 -14.07 -16.48
CA GLN A 49 -5.52 -13.10 -17.03
C GLN A 49 -5.95 -12.56 -18.41
N LYS A 50 -6.81 -13.28 -19.15
CA LYS A 50 -7.42 -12.77 -20.39
C LYS A 50 -8.49 -11.71 -20.16
N THR A 51 -9.11 -11.67 -18.98
CA THR A 51 -10.15 -10.69 -18.64
C THR A 51 -9.56 -9.31 -18.33
N VAL A 52 -8.38 -9.28 -17.70
CA VAL A 52 -7.67 -8.06 -17.28
C VAL A 52 -7.51 -7.02 -18.40
N PRO A 53 -6.94 -7.35 -19.58
CA PRO A 53 -6.80 -6.37 -20.66
C PRO A 53 -8.15 -5.91 -21.21
N LEU A 54 -9.16 -6.78 -21.25
CA LEU A 54 -10.49 -6.44 -21.75
C LEU A 54 -11.23 -5.45 -20.83
N VAL A 55 -11.12 -5.66 -19.51
CA VAL A 55 -11.63 -4.73 -18.49
C VAL A 55 -10.85 -3.41 -18.54
N SER A 56 -9.53 -3.47 -18.66
CA SER A 56 -8.68 -2.28 -18.78
C SER A 56 -9.04 -1.43 -20.01
N GLU A 57 -9.33 -2.04 -21.16
CA GLU A 57 -9.79 -1.33 -22.35
C GLU A 57 -11.11 -0.58 -22.10
N ILE A 58 -12.09 -1.22 -21.44
CA ILE A 58 -13.36 -0.58 -21.07
C ILE A 58 -13.09 0.61 -20.15
N ASN A 59 -12.33 0.39 -19.08
CA ASN A 59 -12.05 1.43 -18.08
C ASN A 59 -11.26 2.60 -18.66
N THR A 60 -10.34 2.34 -19.62
CA THR A 60 -9.63 3.39 -20.35
C THR A 60 -10.59 4.28 -21.13
N THR A 61 -11.61 3.70 -21.80
CA THR A 61 -12.62 4.50 -22.50
C THR A 61 -13.54 5.27 -21.56
N ILE A 62 -13.84 4.74 -20.37
CA ILE A 62 -14.58 5.47 -19.33
C ILE A 62 -13.77 6.69 -18.86
N THR A 63 -12.48 6.52 -18.57
CA THR A 63 -11.60 7.64 -18.21
C THR A 63 -11.52 8.67 -19.33
N ALA A 64 -11.47 8.24 -20.61
CA ALA A 64 -11.44 9.15 -21.75
C ALA A 64 -12.72 10.00 -21.89
N VAL A 65 -13.90 9.48 -21.50
CA VAL A 65 -15.14 10.26 -21.44
C VAL A 65 -15.02 11.34 -20.37
N LYS A 66 -14.62 10.97 -19.14
CA LYS A 66 -14.37 11.93 -18.06
C LYS A 66 -13.38 13.02 -18.50
N ASP A 67 -12.25 12.64 -19.08
CA ASP A 67 -11.22 13.58 -19.50
C ASP A 67 -11.72 14.53 -20.59
N ALA A 68 -12.65 14.09 -21.46
CA ALA A 68 -13.28 14.97 -22.45
C ALA A 68 -14.20 16.02 -21.81
N TYR A 69 -14.96 15.64 -20.77
CA TYR A 69 -15.75 16.60 -19.97
C TYR A 69 -14.83 17.60 -19.23
N ASP A 70 -13.77 17.10 -18.57
CA ASP A 70 -12.81 17.94 -17.85
C ASP A 70 -12.05 18.89 -18.78
N ALA A 71 -11.72 18.46 -20.00
CA ALA A 71 -11.11 19.30 -21.02
C ALA A 71 -12.05 20.44 -21.44
N ARG A 72 -13.36 20.18 -21.58
CA ARG A 72 -14.37 21.21 -21.88
C ARG A 72 -14.47 22.25 -20.77
N ILE A 73 -14.42 21.82 -19.52
CA ILE A 73 -14.42 22.72 -18.35
C ILE A 73 -13.13 23.55 -18.30
N THR A 74 -11.98 22.91 -18.48
CA THR A 74 -10.66 23.55 -18.41
C THR A 74 -10.46 24.56 -19.54
N ALA A 75 -10.96 24.25 -20.74
CA ALA A 75 -10.99 25.18 -21.88
C ALA A 75 -11.97 26.35 -21.68
N GLY A 76 -12.68 26.42 -20.54
CA GLY A 76 -13.61 27.49 -20.23
C GLY A 76 -14.85 27.49 -21.13
N CYS A 77 -15.24 26.35 -21.69
CA CYS A 77 -16.47 26.26 -22.49
C CYS A 77 -17.72 26.16 -21.64
N LEU A 78 -17.61 25.57 -20.44
CA LEU A 78 -18.64 25.54 -19.39
C LEU A 78 -17.96 25.68 -18.03
N SER A 79 -18.73 26.08 -17.02
CA SER A 79 -18.33 26.21 -15.63
C SER A 79 -18.93 25.07 -14.80
N PRO A 80 -18.16 24.41 -13.93
CA PRO A 80 -18.75 23.51 -12.94
C PRO A 80 -19.22 24.29 -11.70
N LEU A 81 -18.98 25.60 -11.61
CA LEU A 81 -19.08 26.37 -10.36
C LEU A 81 -20.40 27.13 -10.21
N ILE A 82 -20.91 27.16 -8.97
CA ILE A 82 -22.07 27.95 -8.56
C ILE A 82 -21.82 28.62 -7.20
N TRP A 83 -22.58 29.69 -6.92
CA TRP A 83 -22.73 30.20 -5.56
C TRP A 83 -23.72 29.33 -4.80
N GLN A 84 -23.26 28.69 -3.72
CA GLN A 84 -24.09 27.87 -2.84
C GLN A 84 -24.16 28.50 -1.44
N LEU A 85 -25.38 28.68 -0.93
CA LEU A 85 -25.63 29.13 0.43
C LEU A 85 -25.10 28.08 1.42
N GLN A 86 -24.22 28.50 2.33
CA GLN A 86 -23.63 27.64 3.35
C GLN A 86 -24.32 27.80 4.71
N ALA A 87 -24.63 29.04 5.07
CA ALA A 87 -25.22 29.36 6.36
C ALA A 87 -26.08 30.61 6.26
N THR A 88 -27.08 30.67 7.14
CA THR A 88 -27.87 31.85 7.44
C THR A 88 -27.77 32.05 8.94
N ASP A 89 -27.18 33.17 9.37
CA ASP A 89 -27.01 33.54 10.77
C ASP A 89 -27.76 34.84 11.07
N THR A 90 -27.96 35.15 12.35
CA THR A 90 -28.54 36.42 12.77
C THR A 90 -27.52 37.14 13.65
N VAL A 91 -27.19 38.38 13.29
CA VAL A 91 -26.29 39.24 14.07
C VAL A 91 -27.07 40.40 14.63
N SER A 92 -26.87 40.70 15.91
CA SER A 92 -27.45 41.88 16.54
C SER A 92 -26.49 43.06 16.40
N ILE A 93 -26.93 44.12 15.71
CA ILE A 93 -26.19 45.36 15.55
C ILE A 93 -27.08 46.51 16.04
N TRP A 94 -26.63 47.26 17.06
CA TRP A 94 -27.38 48.39 17.63
C TRP A 94 -28.84 48.08 17.99
N ASP A 95 -29.10 46.93 18.63
CA ASP A 95 -30.43 46.42 19.01
C ASP A 95 -31.38 46.07 17.85
N ILE A 96 -30.85 45.92 16.64
CA ILE A 96 -31.55 45.38 15.46
C ILE A 96 -30.98 44.00 15.15
N GLU A 97 -31.85 43.02 14.95
CA GLU A 97 -31.46 41.69 14.45
C GLU A 97 -31.42 41.72 12.91
N GLU A 98 -30.25 41.46 12.34
CA GLU A 98 -30.05 41.35 10.91
C GLU A 98 -29.69 39.92 10.50
N GLU A 99 -30.31 39.43 9.42
CA GLU A 99 -29.96 38.13 8.85
C GLU A 99 -28.71 38.29 7.97
N ILE A 100 -27.67 37.50 8.22
CA ILE A 100 -26.52 37.40 7.34
C ILE A 100 -26.52 36.03 6.66
N GLN A 101 -26.21 36.01 5.37
CA GLN A 101 -26.09 34.79 4.58
C GLN A 101 -24.66 34.61 4.12
N THR A 102 -24.05 33.48 4.45
CA THR A 102 -22.72 33.12 3.97
C THR A 102 -22.83 32.19 2.78
N TRP A 103 -22.31 32.63 1.65
CA TRP A 103 -22.26 31.92 0.39
C TRP A 103 -20.85 31.47 0.08
N LYS A 104 -20.71 30.35 -0.63
CA LYS A 104 -19.43 29.81 -1.08
C LYS A 104 -19.53 29.36 -2.53
N VAL A 105 -18.51 29.65 -3.31
CA VAL A 105 -18.36 29.08 -4.65
C VAL A 105 -17.94 27.62 -4.52
N VAL A 106 -18.77 26.72 -5.04
CA VAL A 106 -18.52 25.28 -5.04
C VAL A 106 -18.81 24.70 -6.42
N LYS A 107 -18.38 23.47 -6.67
CA LYS A 107 -18.86 22.73 -7.84
C LYS A 107 -20.33 22.35 -7.66
N ASP A 108 -21.13 22.55 -8.70
CA ASP A 108 -22.56 22.29 -8.70
C ASP A 108 -22.84 20.79 -8.52
N PRO A 109 -23.46 20.38 -7.39
CA PRO A 109 -23.84 18.99 -7.18
C PRO A 109 -24.88 18.49 -8.20
N ALA A 110 -25.68 19.38 -8.80
CA ALA A 110 -26.69 19.01 -9.80
C ALA A 110 -26.10 18.72 -11.19
N GLN A 111 -24.84 19.10 -11.43
CA GLN A 111 -24.10 18.81 -12.66
C GLN A 111 -23.09 17.67 -12.50
N ARG A 112 -23.05 17.06 -11.31
CA ARG A 112 -22.17 15.96 -10.96
C ARG A 112 -22.73 14.67 -11.53
N GLU A 113 -21.95 14.01 -12.37
CA GLU A 113 -22.27 12.72 -12.96
C GLU A 113 -21.15 11.71 -12.65
N GLN A 114 -21.48 10.42 -12.73
CA GLN A 114 -20.51 9.35 -12.53
C GLN A 114 -20.63 8.24 -13.57
N LEU A 115 -19.49 7.68 -13.95
CA LEU A 115 -19.41 6.47 -14.76
C LEU A 115 -18.69 5.39 -13.94
N ASN A 116 -19.32 4.25 -13.74
CA ASN A 116 -18.76 3.17 -12.93
C ASN A 116 -17.72 2.39 -13.73
N TYR A 117 -16.57 2.11 -13.12
CA TYR A 117 -15.58 1.22 -13.70
C TYR A 117 -16.06 -0.23 -13.65
N TYR A 118 -15.61 -1.01 -14.61
CA TYR A 118 -15.81 -2.45 -14.64
C TYR A 118 -14.70 -3.14 -13.87
N GLY A 119 -15.04 -4.23 -13.18
CA GLY A 119 -14.09 -5.10 -12.50
C GLY A 119 -14.60 -6.52 -12.40
N CYS A 120 -13.69 -7.48 -12.34
CA CYS A 120 -14.04 -8.86 -12.03
C CYS A 120 -13.91 -9.05 -10.51
N LYS A 121 -15.03 -9.23 -9.82
CA LYS A 121 -15.09 -9.42 -8.38
C LYS A 121 -14.94 -10.90 -8.04
N TYR A 122 -13.95 -11.25 -7.22
CA TYR A 122 -13.77 -12.62 -6.75
C TYR A 122 -14.42 -12.82 -5.37
N TYR A 123 -14.78 -14.07 -5.08
CA TYR A 123 -15.35 -14.54 -3.82
C TYR A 123 -14.51 -15.73 -3.35
N ARG A 124 -13.88 -15.66 -2.17
CA ARG A 124 -12.90 -16.63 -1.68
C ARG A 124 -13.33 -17.18 -0.32
N TYR A 125 -13.51 -18.50 -0.25
CA TYR A 125 -13.72 -19.19 1.01
C TYR A 125 -12.41 -19.29 1.80
N PRO A 126 -12.45 -19.43 3.13
CA PRO A 126 -11.27 -19.73 3.95
C PRO A 126 -10.50 -20.98 3.50
N LYS A 127 -11.20 -21.99 2.98
CA LYS A 127 -10.58 -23.20 2.41
C LYS A 127 -9.92 -22.99 1.04
N ASN A 128 -10.16 -21.87 0.35
CA ASN A 128 -9.47 -21.61 -0.91
C ASN A 128 -8.09 -21.00 -0.59
N ARG A 129 -7.13 -21.85 -0.21
CA ARG A 129 -5.80 -21.43 0.25
C ARG A 129 -4.74 -22.38 -0.28
N GLU A 130 -3.51 -21.91 -0.27
CA GLU A 130 -2.34 -22.75 -0.50
C GLU A 130 -2.19 -23.76 0.65
N TYR A 131 -2.09 -25.06 0.35
CA TYR A 131 -1.91 -26.10 1.36
C TYR A 131 -0.44 -26.57 1.47
N GLY A 132 0.44 -26.11 0.57
CA GLY A 132 1.83 -26.56 0.44
C GLY A 132 2.91 -25.85 1.27
N SER A 133 2.66 -24.69 1.92
CA SER A 133 3.72 -23.90 2.58
C SER A 133 3.50 -23.65 4.08
N ASN A 134 4.42 -24.11 4.94
CA ASN A 134 4.45 -23.78 6.37
C ASN A 134 5.33 -22.54 6.59
N VAL A 135 4.73 -21.37 6.78
CA VAL A 135 5.43 -20.19 7.29
C VAL A 135 5.83 -20.45 8.74
N ILE A 136 7.13 -20.44 9.00
CA ILE A 136 7.70 -20.72 10.32
C ILE A 136 8.10 -19.44 11.04
N ASP A 137 8.42 -18.40 10.27
CA ASP A 137 8.83 -17.13 10.84
C ASP A 137 8.59 -16.00 9.85
N GLU A 138 8.42 -14.79 10.38
CA GLU A 138 8.37 -13.56 9.62
C GLU A 138 9.49 -12.65 10.14
N ILE A 139 10.47 -12.39 9.28
CA ILE A 139 11.52 -11.41 9.54
C ILE A 139 10.90 -10.05 9.25
N GLN A 140 10.70 -9.24 10.29
CA GLN A 140 9.90 -8.00 10.16
C GLN A 140 10.67 -6.83 9.54
N ASP A 141 11.99 -6.78 9.74
CA ASP A 141 12.85 -5.70 9.24
C ASP A 141 14.16 -6.29 8.72
N ALA A 142 14.29 -6.37 7.40
CA ALA A 142 15.51 -6.80 6.73
C ALA A 142 15.75 -6.06 5.42
N SER A 143 16.96 -6.19 4.87
CA SER A 143 17.32 -5.60 3.57
C SER A 143 18.23 -6.50 2.76
N ILE A 144 18.00 -6.52 1.45
CA ILE A 144 18.80 -7.22 0.46
C ILE A 144 19.04 -6.29 -0.72
N ASP A 145 20.29 -6.15 -1.12
CA ASP A 145 20.65 -5.32 -2.28
C ASP A 145 20.46 -6.11 -3.59
N PRO A 146 20.17 -5.44 -4.72
CA PRO A 146 20.10 -6.11 -6.01
C PRO A 146 21.44 -6.80 -6.33
N LEU A 147 21.36 -7.94 -7.01
CA LEU A 147 22.49 -8.80 -7.40
C LEU A 147 23.28 -9.39 -6.23
N THR A 148 22.68 -9.44 -5.05
CA THR A 148 23.26 -10.09 -3.87
C THR A 148 22.44 -11.32 -3.46
N SER A 149 23.08 -12.23 -2.72
CA SER A 149 22.46 -13.41 -2.11
C SER A 149 22.50 -13.33 -0.58
N VAL A 150 22.53 -12.12 -0.02
CA VAL A 150 22.72 -11.88 1.41
C VAL A 150 21.60 -10.97 1.92
N LEU A 151 20.71 -11.51 2.74
CA LEU A 151 19.71 -10.72 3.46
C LEU A 151 20.27 -10.32 4.81
N VAL A 152 20.27 -9.01 5.08
CA VAL A 152 20.72 -8.44 6.36
C VAL A 152 19.52 -8.17 7.24
N ILE A 153 19.56 -8.66 8.48
CA ILE A 153 18.44 -8.62 9.43
C ILE A 153 18.65 -7.51 10.47
N PHE A 154 17.58 -6.77 10.73
CA PHE A 154 17.57 -5.65 11.66
C PHE A 154 16.62 -5.82 12.84
N ASP A 155 15.91 -6.94 12.90
CA ASP A 155 14.98 -7.25 13.97
C ASP A 155 15.67 -7.38 15.34
N SER A 156 14.91 -7.11 16.39
CA SER A 156 15.27 -7.20 17.81
C SER A 156 15.72 -8.59 18.26
N ASN A 157 15.21 -9.63 17.60
CA ASN A 157 15.58 -11.05 17.73
C ASN A 157 16.67 -11.46 16.70
N GLY A 158 17.31 -10.51 16.02
CA GLY A 158 18.34 -10.73 14.99
C GLY A 158 19.46 -11.70 15.40
N SER A 159 19.77 -11.80 16.70
CA SER A 159 20.77 -12.75 17.23
C SER A 159 20.43 -14.22 16.97
N ASP A 160 19.15 -14.55 16.81
CA ASP A 160 18.68 -15.92 16.58
C ASP A 160 18.96 -16.42 15.16
N TYR A 161 19.39 -15.51 14.27
CA TYR A 161 19.80 -15.78 12.88
C TYR A 161 21.32 -15.80 12.72
N THR A 162 22.09 -16.05 13.79
CA THR A 162 23.56 -16.12 13.76
C THR A 162 24.11 -17.51 14.11
N GLY A 163 25.05 -18.01 13.30
CA GLY A 163 25.77 -19.26 13.51
C GLY A 163 25.06 -20.52 12.97
N VAL A 164 25.85 -21.52 12.59
CA VAL A 164 25.34 -22.85 12.17
C VAL A 164 24.96 -23.63 13.42
N GLN A 165 23.80 -23.37 14.00
CA GLN A 165 23.31 -24.17 15.12
C GLN A 165 22.61 -25.43 14.59
N THR A 166 23.30 -26.57 14.70
CA THR A 166 22.68 -27.91 14.60
C THR A 166 21.82 -28.25 15.83
N SER A 167 21.41 -27.25 16.62
CA SER A 167 20.61 -27.41 17.83
C SER A 167 19.12 -27.27 17.50
N SER A 168 18.26 -27.92 18.27
CA SER A 168 16.80 -27.94 18.09
C SER A 168 16.11 -26.60 18.43
N ARG A 169 16.83 -25.46 18.39
CA ARG A 169 16.35 -24.13 18.82
C ARG A 169 16.54 -23.01 17.78
N ALA A 170 17.20 -23.25 16.65
CA ALA A 170 17.28 -22.25 15.58
C ALA A 170 15.93 -22.13 14.85
N ILE A 171 15.43 -20.89 14.73
CA ILE A 171 14.14 -20.58 14.09
C ILE A 171 14.24 -20.84 12.57
N VAL A 172 15.33 -20.40 11.95
CA VAL A 172 15.68 -20.62 10.53
C VAL A 172 16.80 -21.67 10.40
N LYS A 173 16.73 -22.51 9.35
CA LYS A 173 17.70 -23.57 9.07
C LYS A 173 18.18 -23.54 7.62
N VAL A 174 19.37 -24.10 7.40
CA VAL A 174 19.85 -24.40 6.04
C VAL A 174 18.85 -25.34 5.37
N GLY A 175 18.40 -24.98 4.17
CA GLY A 175 17.35 -25.68 3.43
C GLY A 175 15.93 -25.10 3.58
N ASP A 176 15.71 -24.12 4.46
CA ASP A 176 14.46 -23.35 4.47
C ASP A 176 14.41 -22.42 3.24
N ILE A 177 13.20 -22.09 2.78
CA ILE A 177 12.94 -21.20 1.64
C ILE A 177 12.57 -19.82 2.19
N LEU A 178 13.02 -18.76 1.51
CA LEU A 178 12.60 -17.39 1.85
C LEU A 178 11.77 -16.80 0.72
N THR A 179 10.72 -16.07 1.07
CA THR A 179 9.93 -15.28 0.11
C THR A 179 9.51 -13.96 0.73
N ASP A 180 9.36 -12.90 -0.06
CA ASP A 180 8.80 -11.63 0.41
C ASP A 180 7.26 -11.65 0.49
N ASP A 181 6.63 -12.51 -0.32
CA ASP A 181 5.18 -12.75 -0.28
C ASP A 181 4.88 -14.22 -0.67
N LEU A 182 3.79 -14.81 -0.17
CA LEU A 182 3.42 -16.19 -0.53
C LEU A 182 2.68 -16.28 -1.87
N GLU A 183 2.04 -15.20 -2.28
CA GLU A 183 1.12 -15.16 -3.41
C GLU A 183 1.72 -14.38 -4.61
N ASP A 184 2.46 -13.29 -4.38
CA ASP A 184 3.08 -12.47 -5.45
C ASP A 184 4.47 -11.93 -5.05
N PRO A 185 5.49 -12.80 -5.00
CA PRO A 185 6.81 -12.40 -4.55
C PRO A 185 7.52 -11.52 -5.60
N VAL A 186 7.93 -10.32 -5.17
CA VAL A 186 8.54 -9.30 -6.03
C VAL A 186 10.07 -9.43 -5.99
N VAL A 187 10.63 -9.62 -4.80
CA VAL A 187 12.07 -9.74 -4.57
C VAL A 187 12.59 -11.09 -5.07
N PHE A 188 11.81 -12.15 -4.87
CA PHE A 188 12.17 -13.51 -5.29
C PHE A 188 11.09 -14.12 -6.18
N GLN A 189 11.24 -13.97 -7.50
CA GLN A 189 10.22 -14.40 -8.47
C GLN A 189 9.84 -15.88 -8.32
N THR A 190 8.55 -16.17 -8.47
CA THR A 190 7.97 -17.52 -8.39
C THR A 190 8.68 -18.48 -9.36
N GLY A 191 9.07 -19.66 -8.87
CA GLY A 191 9.87 -20.65 -9.61
C GLY A 191 11.39 -20.56 -9.42
N ASN A 192 11.88 -19.55 -8.69
CA ASN A 192 13.29 -19.40 -8.34
C ASN A 192 13.45 -18.84 -6.91
N LEU A 193 12.67 -19.36 -5.96
CA LEU A 193 12.75 -18.95 -4.56
C LEU A 193 14.09 -19.36 -3.95
N PRO A 194 14.77 -18.46 -3.23
CA PRO A 194 16.09 -18.71 -2.66
C PRO A 194 16.01 -19.74 -1.54
N ILE A 195 16.99 -20.64 -1.52
CA ILE A 195 17.18 -21.60 -0.43
C ILE A 195 18.27 -21.07 0.50
N VAL A 196 18.01 -21.11 1.81
CA VAL A 196 18.99 -20.74 2.84
C VAL A 196 20.18 -21.72 2.78
N THR A 197 21.38 -21.20 2.48
CA THR A 197 22.63 -21.95 2.45
C THR A 197 23.48 -21.74 3.70
N GLY A 198 23.26 -20.65 4.44
CA GLY A 198 24.01 -20.35 5.65
C GLY A 198 23.43 -19.19 6.47
N LEU A 199 23.91 -19.09 7.71
CA LEU A 199 23.59 -18.02 8.66
C LEU A 199 24.90 -17.43 9.19
N GLY A 200 24.95 -16.11 9.37
CA GLY A 200 26.16 -15.44 9.82
C GLY A 200 25.95 -13.94 10.06
N THR A 201 26.96 -13.14 9.71
CA THR A 201 26.89 -11.68 9.80
C THR A 201 27.38 -11.04 8.51
N ALA A 202 26.80 -9.90 8.15
CA ALA A 202 27.20 -9.09 7.01
C ALA A 202 27.31 -7.61 7.40
N ASN A 203 28.26 -6.92 6.77
CA ASN A 203 28.46 -5.48 6.96
C ASN A 203 27.46 -4.71 6.10
N TYR A 204 26.68 -3.82 6.70
CA TYR A 204 25.64 -3.06 5.99
C TYR A 204 25.51 -1.61 6.49
N PRO A 205 25.30 -0.62 5.61
CA PRO A 205 25.14 0.78 5.98
C PRO A 205 23.69 1.15 6.35
N LYS A 206 23.17 0.63 7.47
CA LYS A 206 21.76 0.87 7.91
C LYS A 206 21.47 2.34 8.19
N VAL A 207 22.33 2.99 8.98
CA VAL A 207 22.10 4.37 9.43
C VAL A 207 22.81 5.33 8.50
N ARG A 208 22.05 6.17 7.81
CA ARG A 208 22.59 7.30 7.03
C ARG A 208 22.54 8.57 7.87
N VAL A 209 23.68 9.22 8.02
CA VAL A 209 23.80 10.51 8.71
C VAL A 209 24.26 11.54 7.69
N ASN A 210 23.56 12.67 7.68
CA ASN A 210 23.87 13.78 6.81
C ASN A 210 24.98 14.64 7.40
N VAL A 211 25.95 15.01 6.56
CA VAL A 211 26.99 15.98 6.87
C VAL A 211 26.97 17.08 5.83
N SER A 212 26.88 18.33 6.27
CA SER A 212 27.05 19.46 5.36
C SER A 212 28.53 19.77 5.15
N GLY A 213 28.85 20.16 3.93
CA GLY A 213 30.21 20.42 3.54
C GLY A 213 30.38 20.80 2.08
N PHE A 214 31.62 20.73 1.61
CA PHE A 214 31.98 21.01 0.23
C PHE A 214 33.00 19.98 -0.28
N CYS A 215 33.08 19.81 -1.59
CA CYS A 215 34.11 19.01 -2.25
C CYS A 215 34.60 19.75 -3.50
N THR A 216 35.81 19.44 -3.95
CA THR A 216 36.38 20.03 -5.16
C THR A 216 36.64 18.95 -6.19
N GLY A 217 36.37 19.27 -7.45
CA GLY A 217 36.56 18.35 -8.57
C GLY A 217 38.04 17.96 -8.67
N ALA A 218 38.30 16.68 -8.91
CA ALA A 218 39.63 16.06 -8.91
C ALA A 218 40.34 15.93 -7.54
N ASP A 219 39.70 16.36 -6.44
CA ASP A 219 40.10 15.97 -5.08
C ASP A 219 39.27 14.77 -4.60
N ASN A 220 39.78 14.01 -3.64
CA ASN A 220 39.06 12.89 -3.03
C ASN A 220 38.61 13.22 -1.60
N LYS A 221 38.29 14.48 -1.32
CA LYS A 221 37.96 14.92 0.04
C LYS A 221 36.58 15.53 0.13
N VAL A 222 35.95 15.29 1.26
CA VAL A 222 34.75 16.02 1.71
C VAL A 222 35.14 16.83 2.93
N TYR A 223 35.02 18.14 2.82
CA TYR A 223 35.30 19.10 3.88
C TYR A 223 34.02 19.46 4.60
N SER A 224 33.95 19.28 5.91
CA SER A 224 32.73 19.58 6.69
C SER A 224 32.65 21.05 7.05
N ASP A 225 31.51 21.68 6.76
CA ASP A 225 31.25 23.06 7.21
C ASP A 225 30.70 23.12 8.65
N ALA A 226 30.54 21.96 9.30
CA ALA A 226 30.00 21.77 10.65
C ALA A 226 28.61 22.38 10.91
N THR A 227 27.89 22.76 9.86
CA THR A 227 26.51 23.31 9.96
C THR A 227 25.51 22.21 10.29
N SER A 228 25.74 20.99 9.78
CA SER A 228 24.93 19.80 9.97
C SER A 228 25.85 18.56 10.02
N GLY A 229 25.70 17.75 11.08
CA GLY A 229 26.54 16.57 11.30
C GLY A 229 27.99 16.90 11.68
N LYS A 230 28.75 15.88 12.11
CA LYS A 230 30.20 16.01 12.40
C LYS A 230 30.96 14.83 11.79
N MET A 231 32.11 15.10 11.17
CA MET A 231 32.96 14.05 10.58
C MET A 231 33.47 13.04 11.61
N SER A 232 33.63 13.45 12.86
CA SER A 232 34.04 12.58 13.98
C SER A 232 33.06 11.45 14.31
N GLN A 233 31.89 11.40 13.68
CA GLN A 233 30.87 10.39 13.92
C GLN A 233 31.01 9.15 13.01
N PHE A 234 31.91 9.20 12.03
CA PHE A 234 32.12 8.15 11.03
C PHE A 234 33.42 7.40 11.28
N ALA A 235 33.52 6.21 10.71
CA ALA A 235 34.70 5.37 10.75
C ALA A 235 35.27 5.15 9.34
N ILE A 236 36.54 4.71 9.30
CA ILE A 236 37.13 4.20 8.06
C ILE A 236 36.29 3.02 7.59
N GLY A 237 35.92 3.02 6.31
CA GLY A 237 35.04 2.04 5.68
C GLY A 237 33.60 2.50 5.49
N ASP A 238 33.13 3.55 6.17
CA ASP A 238 31.77 4.08 5.96
C ASP A 238 31.55 4.54 4.51
N VAL A 239 30.34 4.36 3.98
CA VAL A 239 30.03 4.60 2.56
C VAL A 239 29.42 5.98 2.37
N ILE A 240 29.89 6.74 1.39
CA ILE A 240 29.28 8.01 1.00
C ILE A 240 28.26 7.81 -0.13
N PHE A 241 27.06 8.37 0.05
CA PHE A 241 25.98 8.43 -0.93
C PHE A 241 25.85 9.88 -1.41
N SER A 242 26.44 10.17 -2.56
CA SER A 242 26.42 11.51 -3.15
C SER A 242 26.62 11.43 -4.66
N ASP A 243 25.91 12.27 -5.41
CA ASP A 243 26.10 12.40 -6.87
C ASP A 243 27.48 12.98 -7.24
N PHE A 244 28.22 13.50 -6.26
CA PHE A 244 29.56 14.03 -6.43
C PHE A 244 30.66 12.97 -6.31
N PHE A 245 30.32 11.71 -6.03
CA PHE A 245 31.26 10.60 -5.95
C PHE A 245 30.71 9.37 -6.68
N PRO A 246 31.56 8.50 -7.24
CA PRO A 246 31.11 7.21 -7.75
C PRO A 246 30.36 6.40 -6.68
N ALA A 247 29.35 5.62 -7.09
CA ALA A 247 28.64 4.73 -6.19
C ALA A 247 29.61 3.73 -5.52
N GLY A 248 29.41 3.47 -4.22
CA GLY A 248 30.29 2.58 -3.43
C GLY A 248 31.59 3.22 -2.94
N THR A 249 31.73 4.54 -3.05
CA THR A 249 32.87 5.26 -2.47
C THR A 249 32.87 5.17 -0.94
N VAL A 250 34.03 4.89 -0.34
CA VAL A 250 34.18 4.71 1.11
C VAL A 250 35.16 5.70 1.72
N ILE A 251 35.05 5.94 3.02
CA ILE A 251 36.02 6.74 3.77
C ILE A 251 37.29 5.92 4.02
N GLU A 252 38.44 6.42 3.60
CA GLU A 252 39.75 5.78 3.82
C GLU A 252 40.51 6.38 5.01
N SER A 253 40.35 7.68 5.27
CA SER A 253 41.00 8.36 6.39
C SER A 253 40.33 9.70 6.72
N PHE A 254 40.71 10.29 7.85
CA PHE A 254 40.28 11.62 8.28
C PHE A 254 41.48 12.55 8.45
N GLY A 255 41.24 13.84 8.28
CA GLY A 255 42.25 14.87 8.51
C GLY A 255 41.62 16.22 8.86
N THR A 256 42.48 17.19 9.16
CA THR A 256 42.09 18.58 9.41
C THR A 256 42.83 19.49 8.46
N SER A 257 42.14 20.51 7.96
CA SER A 257 42.69 21.56 7.11
C SER A 257 42.38 22.92 7.71
N VAL A 258 43.05 23.98 7.26
CA VAL A 258 42.77 25.35 7.68
C VAL A 258 42.09 26.08 6.52
N ALA A 259 40.93 26.66 6.77
CA ALA A 259 40.26 27.56 5.84
C ALA A 259 40.22 28.97 6.39
N SER A 260 40.43 29.95 5.52
CA SER A 260 40.34 31.37 5.86
C SER A 260 38.89 31.84 5.71
N LEU A 261 38.29 32.29 6.80
CA LEU A 261 36.97 32.90 6.82
C LEU A 261 37.12 34.43 6.68
N ASP A 262 36.66 34.98 5.57
CA ASP A 262 36.56 36.43 5.38
C ASP A 262 35.31 36.96 6.09
N LEU A 263 35.54 37.67 7.20
CA LEU A 263 34.49 38.40 7.90
C LEU A 263 34.34 39.78 7.24
N ALA A 264 33.09 40.25 7.13
CA ALA A 264 32.79 41.58 6.59
C ALA A 264 33.63 42.65 7.32
N GLY A 265 34.45 43.39 6.57
CA GLY A 265 35.38 44.38 7.11
C GLY A 265 36.88 44.08 6.93
N GLY A 266 37.26 43.02 6.20
CA GLY A 266 38.67 42.76 5.82
C GLY A 266 39.50 42.05 6.88
N TYR A 267 38.85 41.35 7.81
CA TYR A 267 39.51 40.49 8.80
C TYR A 267 39.37 39.02 8.39
N SER A 268 40.50 38.34 8.16
CA SER A 268 40.53 36.90 7.90
C SER A 268 40.87 36.14 9.18
N ASN A 269 39.98 35.25 9.64
CA ASN A 269 40.31 34.28 10.69
C ASN A 269 40.57 32.90 10.07
N ASN A 270 41.52 32.16 10.64
CA ASN A 270 41.78 30.78 10.26
C ASN A 270 40.90 29.85 11.11
N VAL A 271 40.05 29.07 10.45
CA VAL A 271 39.19 28.07 11.08
C VAL A 271 39.68 26.69 10.68
N SER A 272 39.83 25.79 11.67
CA SER A 272 40.13 24.38 11.39
C SER A 272 38.87 23.70 10.86
N ILE A 273 38.99 23.07 9.70
CA ILE A 273 37.94 22.32 9.03
C ILE A 273 38.33 20.85 9.00
N ASP A 274 37.45 19.99 9.51
CA ASP A 274 37.62 18.55 9.41
C ASP A 274 37.26 18.07 8.00
N PHE A 275 38.05 17.13 7.47
CA PHE A 275 37.75 16.48 6.20
C PHE A 275 37.89 14.96 6.28
N ALA A 276 37.15 14.27 5.43
CA ALA A 276 37.28 12.84 5.21
C ALA A 276 37.85 12.60 3.80
N VAL A 277 38.82 11.69 3.69
CA VAL A 277 39.41 11.23 2.43
C VAL A 277 38.63 10.02 1.95
N MET A 278 38.17 10.09 0.71
CA MET A 278 37.37 9.09 0.02
C MET A 278 38.26 8.19 -0.86
N SER A 279 37.82 6.95 -1.07
CA SER A 279 38.50 5.98 -1.93
C SER A 279 38.49 6.36 -3.43
N ASN A 280 37.57 7.24 -3.84
CA ASN A 280 37.47 7.76 -5.19
C ASN A 280 37.54 9.28 -5.20
N VAL A 281 38.05 9.84 -6.30
CA VAL A 281 38.02 11.28 -6.57
C VAL A 281 36.60 11.77 -6.84
N SER A 282 36.32 13.01 -6.47
CA SER A 282 35.02 13.64 -6.70
C SER A 282 34.80 13.92 -8.19
N LEU A 283 33.57 13.64 -8.64
CA LEU A 283 33.09 13.85 -10.01
C LEU A 283 32.86 15.34 -10.33
N GLY A 284 32.82 16.22 -9.33
CA GLY A 284 32.51 17.64 -9.50
C GLY A 284 32.91 18.49 -8.30
N THR A 285 32.61 19.78 -8.36
CA THR A 285 32.83 20.73 -7.26
C THR A 285 31.48 21.19 -6.74
N THR A 286 31.34 21.31 -5.41
CA THR A 286 30.22 21.99 -4.77
C THR A 286 30.73 22.87 -3.65
N SER A 287 30.14 24.05 -3.46
CA SER A 287 30.51 25.02 -2.43
C SER A 287 29.75 24.85 -1.11
N SER A 288 28.59 24.17 -1.15
CA SER A 288 27.83 23.75 0.02
C SER A 288 26.83 22.69 -0.43
N ASN A 289 26.93 21.50 0.16
CA ASN A 289 26.02 20.40 -0.09
C ASN A 289 25.86 19.53 1.15
N ILE A 290 24.80 18.74 1.18
CA ILE A 290 24.59 17.69 2.18
C ILE A 290 25.07 16.37 1.59
N PHE A 291 26.06 15.77 2.23
CA PHE A 291 26.55 14.42 1.93
C PHE A 291 25.91 13.43 2.89
N SER A 292 25.22 12.42 2.37
CA SER A 292 24.68 11.34 3.18
C SER A 292 25.71 10.23 3.33
N ILE A 293 26.16 9.96 4.55
CA ILE A 293 27.14 8.90 4.83
C ILE A 293 26.46 7.77 5.59
N GLY A 294 26.51 6.56 5.04
CA GLY A 294 26.02 5.35 5.68
C GLY A 294 27.09 4.71 6.56
N LYS A 295 26.77 4.54 7.84
CA LYS A 295 27.66 3.89 8.81
C LYS A 295 27.63 2.39 8.63
N ILE A 296 28.77 1.78 8.27
CA ILE A 296 28.86 0.33 8.15
C ILE A 296 28.96 -0.28 9.55
N ALA A 297 28.04 -1.19 9.85
CA ALA A 297 28.12 -2.07 11.01
C ALA A 297 27.83 -3.53 10.59
N ALA A 298 28.29 -4.47 11.41
CA ALA A 298 27.98 -5.89 11.23
C ALA A 298 26.61 -6.21 11.81
N TYR A 299 25.75 -6.78 10.99
CA TYR A 299 24.40 -7.22 11.34
C TYR A 299 24.25 -8.72 11.08
N PRO A 300 23.33 -9.42 11.78
CA PRO A 300 22.94 -10.78 11.44
C PRO A 300 22.51 -10.88 9.97
N ALA A 301 22.87 -11.98 9.31
CA ALA A 301 22.58 -12.16 7.90
C ALA A 301 22.28 -13.62 7.53
N ILE A 302 21.40 -13.79 6.55
CA ILE A 302 21.06 -15.06 5.92
C ILE A 302 21.69 -15.07 4.52
N PHE A 303 22.31 -16.19 4.17
CA PHE A 303 22.94 -16.43 2.87
C PHE A 303 22.10 -17.40 2.06
N PHE A 304 21.94 -17.10 0.76
CA PHE A 304 21.15 -17.91 -0.16
C PHE A 304 22.00 -18.53 -1.27
N ASP A 305 21.44 -19.52 -1.94
CA ASP A 305 22.00 -20.14 -3.15
C ASP A 305 21.82 -19.28 -4.41
N THR A 306 20.90 -18.32 -4.37
CA THR A 306 20.44 -17.53 -5.51
C THR A 306 20.59 -16.04 -5.24
N GLN A 307 21.00 -15.27 -6.25
CA GLN A 307 21.04 -13.79 -6.19
C GLN A 307 19.69 -13.20 -6.62
N THR A 308 19.25 -12.13 -5.97
CA THR A 308 18.06 -11.39 -6.41
C THR A 308 18.39 -10.38 -7.52
N SER A 309 17.48 -10.14 -8.47
CA SER A 309 17.59 -9.05 -9.44
C SER A 309 17.02 -7.72 -8.94
N ILE A 310 16.24 -7.74 -7.86
CA ILE A 310 15.53 -6.58 -7.29
C ILE A 310 15.89 -6.48 -5.81
N GLY A 311 16.38 -5.33 -5.38
CA GLY A 311 16.68 -5.09 -3.97
C GLY A 311 15.44 -4.68 -3.18
N ALA A 312 15.45 -4.93 -1.88
CA ALA A 312 14.44 -4.46 -0.96
C ALA A 312 15.10 -3.90 0.30
N SER A 313 14.59 -2.76 0.78
CA SER A 313 15.11 -2.07 1.96
C SER A 313 14.01 -1.98 3.02
N HIS A 314 14.35 -2.33 4.26
CA HIS A 314 13.44 -2.38 5.41
C HIS A 314 12.12 -3.10 5.10
N ALA A 315 12.23 -4.28 4.49
CA ALA A 315 11.10 -5.10 4.09
C ALA A 315 10.94 -6.32 5.01
N SER A 316 9.71 -6.85 5.05
CA SER A 316 9.42 -8.11 5.71
C SER A 316 9.66 -9.29 4.77
N PHE A 317 10.06 -10.41 5.34
CA PHE A 317 10.27 -11.65 4.61
C PHE A 317 9.72 -12.85 5.39
N LEU A 318 9.10 -13.77 4.69
CA LEU A 318 8.54 -14.99 5.22
C LEU A 318 9.52 -16.14 5.03
N VAL A 319 9.79 -16.86 6.12
CA VAL A 319 10.58 -18.09 6.10
C VAL A 319 9.62 -19.26 6.02
N VAL A 320 9.74 -20.03 4.94
CA VAL A 320 8.92 -21.21 4.66
C VAL A 320 9.77 -22.46 4.85
N ARG A 321 9.30 -23.38 5.69
CA ARG A 321 9.93 -24.70 5.82
C ARG A 321 9.14 -25.72 5.01
N GLY A 322 9.88 -26.53 4.25
CA GLY A 322 9.34 -27.71 3.57
C GLY A 322 8.59 -28.68 4.51
N PRO A 323 7.89 -29.68 3.97
CA PRO A 323 6.67 -30.29 4.54
C PRO A 323 6.90 -31.21 5.75
N ASP A 324 7.39 -30.69 6.87
CA ASP A 324 7.37 -31.40 8.16
C ASP A 324 6.20 -30.84 9.01
N ASN A 325 5.01 -31.41 8.81
CA ASN A 325 3.69 -31.06 9.40
C ASN A 325 3.58 -31.24 10.93
N ARG A 326 4.68 -31.09 11.67
CA ARG A 326 4.72 -31.37 13.12
C ARG A 326 4.23 -30.18 13.96
N ASP A 327 4.21 -28.98 13.39
CA ASP A 327 3.89 -27.73 14.10
C ASP A 327 2.67 -26.97 13.52
N LEU A 328 1.87 -27.61 12.65
CA LEU A 328 0.63 -27.03 12.13
C LEU A 328 -0.40 -26.87 13.28
N VAL A 329 -0.46 -25.67 13.87
CA VAL A 329 -1.56 -25.25 14.75
C VAL A 329 -2.75 -24.87 13.86
N PHE A 330 -3.36 -25.88 13.25
CA PHE A 330 -4.57 -25.72 12.50
C PHE A 330 -5.77 -25.74 13.46
N GLU A 331 -6.51 -24.64 13.51
CA GLU A 331 -7.69 -24.52 14.36
C GLU A 331 -8.87 -25.25 13.73
N SER A 332 -9.02 -26.53 14.11
CA SER A 332 -10.01 -27.45 13.53
C SER A 332 -11.46 -27.02 13.67
N THR A 333 -11.74 -26.04 14.53
CA THR A 333 -13.07 -25.47 14.78
C THR A 333 -13.47 -24.33 13.84
N LYS A 334 -12.54 -23.81 13.01
CA LYS A 334 -12.86 -22.77 12.04
C LYS A 334 -13.71 -23.30 10.88
N ASN A 335 -14.66 -22.48 10.45
CA ASN A 335 -15.55 -22.83 9.35
C ASN A 335 -14.80 -22.74 8.01
N PRO A 336 -14.75 -23.80 7.19
CA PRO A 336 -14.07 -23.77 5.89
C PRO A 336 -14.68 -22.83 4.85
N ILE A 337 -15.94 -22.42 5.04
CA ILE A 337 -16.70 -21.62 4.06
C ILE A 337 -17.04 -20.21 4.54
N ASP A 338 -16.69 -19.83 5.78
CA ASP A 338 -17.14 -18.58 6.38
C ASP A 338 -16.11 -18.01 7.37
N PRO A 339 -15.78 -16.71 7.35
CA PRO A 339 -16.28 -15.65 6.46
C PRO A 339 -15.68 -15.73 5.04
N VAL A 340 -16.45 -15.25 4.06
CA VAL A 340 -16.02 -15.14 2.66
C VAL A 340 -15.24 -13.84 2.46
N GLU A 341 -14.14 -13.90 1.73
CA GLU A 341 -13.40 -12.72 1.28
C GLU A 341 -13.82 -12.33 -0.14
N ILE A 342 -14.08 -11.04 -0.35
CA ILE A 342 -14.30 -10.44 -1.67
C ILE A 342 -13.26 -9.39 -1.98
N GLY A 343 -12.90 -9.31 -3.25
CA GLY A 343 -12.03 -8.29 -3.80
C GLY A 343 -12.16 -8.21 -5.31
N ILE A 344 -11.31 -7.41 -5.95
CA ILE A 344 -11.21 -7.32 -7.40
C ILE A 344 -10.05 -8.19 -7.88
N ALA A 345 -10.28 -8.98 -8.92
CA ALA A 345 -9.32 -9.87 -9.54
C ALA A 345 -8.35 -9.10 -10.44
N ASP A 346 -7.45 -8.34 -9.82
CA ASP A 346 -6.31 -7.70 -10.47
C ASP A 346 -5.01 -7.95 -9.70
N GLY A 347 -3.87 -7.94 -10.40
CA GLY A 347 -2.58 -8.29 -9.81
C GLY A 347 -2.64 -9.65 -9.11
N SER A 348 -2.30 -9.68 -7.82
CA SER A 348 -2.39 -10.88 -6.97
C SER A 348 -3.83 -11.37 -6.74
N GLY A 349 -4.86 -10.61 -7.12
CA GLY A 349 -6.28 -11.01 -7.07
C GLY A 349 -6.69 -11.99 -8.17
N ILE A 350 -5.87 -12.15 -9.22
CA ILE A 350 -6.11 -13.08 -10.33
C ILE A 350 -6.06 -14.52 -9.82
N GLY A 351 -6.94 -15.40 -10.32
CA GLY A 351 -6.99 -16.80 -9.89
C GLY A 351 -7.72 -17.05 -8.59
N LYS A 352 -7.86 -16.02 -7.76
CA LYS A 352 -8.42 -16.16 -6.42
C LYS A 352 -9.91 -16.45 -6.45
N GLY A 353 -10.34 -17.19 -5.44
CA GLY A 353 -11.74 -17.38 -5.10
C GLY A 353 -12.45 -18.53 -5.79
N HIS A 354 -13.50 -19.05 -5.16
CA HIS A 354 -14.35 -20.11 -5.73
C HIS A 354 -15.33 -19.56 -6.78
N LYS A 355 -15.58 -18.25 -6.79
CA LYS A 355 -16.49 -17.59 -7.73
C LYS A 355 -15.92 -16.24 -8.17
N ILE A 356 -16.21 -15.86 -9.40
CA ILE A 356 -15.82 -14.58 -9.99
C ILE A 356 -16.95 -14.02 -10.85
N ASP A 357 -17.30 -12.75 -10.66
CA ASP A 357 -18.39 -12.07 -11.38
C ASP A 357 -17.91 -10.75 -11.99
N LEU A 358 -18.41 -10.39 -13.18
CA LEU A 358 -18.20 -9.06 -13.74
C LEU A 358 -19.18 -8.06 -13.10
N ILE A 359 -18.66 -6.94 -12.58
CA ILE A 359 -19.44 -5.91 -11.90
C ILE A 359 -19.18 -4.52 -12.47
N ASN A 360 -20.17 -3.61 -12.32
CA ASN A 360 -20.10 -2.19 -12.67
C ASN A 360 -20.87 -1.32 -11.65
N ASN A 361 -20.76 -1.63 -10.36
CA ASN A 361 -21.53 -1.03 -9.26
C ASN A 361 -21.02 0.35 -8.80
N GLY A 362 -19.78 0.72 -9.12
CA GLY A 362 -19.20 2.00 -8.67
C GLY A 362 -18.66 1.97 -7.24
N ASP A 363 -18.72 0.82 -6.56
CA ASP A 363 -18.20 0.67 -5.20
C ASP A 363 -16.67 0.78 -5.16
N PRO A 364 -16.07 1.20 -4.03
CA PRO A 364 -14.62 1.38 -3.93
C PRO A 364 -13.85 0.06 -4.12
N LYS A 365 -12.64 0.18 -4.69
CA LYS A 365 -11.69 -0.91 -4.79
C LYS A 365 -11.06 -1.20 -3.43
N GLN A 366 -11.50 -2.29 -2.80
CA GLN A 366 -11.03 -2.76 -1.51
C GLN A 366 -11.27 -4.26 -1.34
N THR A 367 -10.54 -4.90 -0.43
CA THR A 367 -10.80 -6.28 -0.02
C THR A 367 -11.55 -6.29 1.30
N LYS A 368 -12.62 -7.09 1.39
CA LYS A 368 -13.46 -7.21 2.59
C LYS A 368 -13.78 -8.66 2.90
N LYS A 369 -14.12 -8.93 4.15
CA LYS A 369 -14.65 -10.23 4.60
C LYS A 369 -16.05 -10.02 5.16
N TRP A 370 -16.97 -10.93 4.88
CA TRP A 370 -18.32 -10.92 5.46
C TRP A 370 -18.84 -12.33 5.64
N HIS A 371 -19.86 -12.47 6.47
CA HIS A 371 -20.44 -13.77 6.76
C HIS A 371 -21.60 -14.10 5.82
N GLU A 372 -21.31 -14.68 4.67
CA GLU A 372 -22.32 -15.08 3.68
C GLU A 372 -23.30 -16.11 4.26
N VAL A 373 -22.80 -17.08 5.04
CA VAL A 373 -23.62 -18.15 5.63
C VAL A 373 -24.61 -17.63 6.68
N ARG A 374 -24.32 -16.45 7.27
CA ARG A 374 -25.20 -15.78 8.22
C ARG A 374 -26.17 -14.80 7.56
N GLU A 375 -26.14 -14.72 6.22
CA GLU A 375 -26.94 -13.79 5.42
C GLU A 375 -26.69 -12.32 5.82
N GLU A 376 -25.45 -12.00 6.23
CA GLU A 376 -25.05 -10.61 6.45
C GLU A 376 -24.98 -9.85 5.12
N GLU A 377 -25.30 -8.55 5.16
CA GLU A 377 -25.26 -7.70 3.97
C GLU A 377 -23.84 -7.67 3.37
N GLU A 378 -23.75 -7.96 2.08
CA GLU A 378 -22.47 -7.97 1.37
C GLU A 378 -21.87 -6.56 1.35
N PRO A 379 -20.62 -6.37 1.83
CA PRO A 379 -20.04 -5.05 1.91
C PRO A 379 -19.75 -4.48 0.51
N PRO A 380 -19.83 -3.15 0.34
CA PRO A 380 -19.64 -2.50 -0.96
C PRO A 380 -18.20 -2.67 -1.43
N VAL A 381 -18.01 -3.45 -2.49
CA VAL A 381 -16.72 -3.73 -3.12
C VAL A 381 -16.89 -3.67 -4.63
N GLY A 382 -16.09 -2.83 -5.27
CA GLY A 382 -16.15 -2.57 -6.70
C GLY A 382 -14.84 -2.11 -7.31
N ALA A 383 -14.89 -1.63 -8.55
CA ALA A 383 -13.73 -1.10 -9.27
C ALA A 383 -13.61 0.44 -9.18
N GLY A 384 -14.46 1.08 -8.37
CA GLY A 384 -14.60 2.53 -8.29
C GLY A 384 -15.39 3.14 -9.44
N PHE A 385 -15.28 4.45 -9.56
CA PHE A 385 -15.98 5.24 -10.58
C PHE A 385 -15.14 6.43 -11.04
N ALA A 386 -15.48 6.95 -12.21
CA ALA A 386 -15.00 8.20 -12.75
C ALA A 386 -16.05 9.29 -12.48
N GLU A 387 -15.74 10.23 -11.59
CA GLU A 387 -16.59 11.41 -11.33
C GLU A 387 -16.23 12.55 -12.28
N TYR A 388 -17.24 13.23 -12.83
CA TYR A 388 -17.04 14.39 -13.70
C TYR A 388 -18.21 15.37 -13.58
N TRP A 389 -18.03 16.58 -14.14
CA TRP A 389 -19.05 17.61 -14.16
C TRP A 389 -19.45 17.95 -15.59
N VAL A 390 -20.75 17.96 -15.88
CA VAL A 390 -21.28 18.39 -17.17
C VAL A 390 -21.05 19.90 -17.36
N GLY A 391 -21.32 20.68 -16.31
CA GLY A 391 -21.12 22.13 -16.26
C GLY A 391 -22.24 22.94 -16.90
N ALA A 392 -22.27 24.23 -16.56
CA ALA A 392 -23.25 25.21 -17.01
C ALA A 392 -22.60 26.35 -17.82
N SER A 393 -23.40 27.07 -18.60
CA SER A 393 -22.95 28.24 -19.38
C SER A 393 -22.91 29.54 -18.58
N SER A 394 -22.77 29.45 -17.25
CA SER A 394 -22.73 30.57 -16.33
C SER A 394 -21.54 30.45 -15.36
N TRP A 395 -20.78 31.53 -15.22
CA TRP A 395 -19.64 31.62 -14.31
C TRP A 395 -19.98 32.53 -13.13
N PRO A 396 -19.70 32.13 -11.88
CA PRO A 396 -19.92 32.98 -10.73
C PRO A 396 -18.99 34.19 -10.77
N THR A 397 -19.52 35.35 -10.40
CA THR A 397 -18.81 36.63 -10.35
C THR A 397 -19.01 37.29 -9.01
N LEU A 398 -18.07 38.16 -8.66
CA LEU A 398 -18.07 39.02 -7.49
C LEU A 398 -17.80 40.46 -7.92
N GLN A 399 -18.58 41.39 -7.40
CA GLN A 399 -18.38 42.82 -7.63
C GLN A 399 -18.27 43.53 -6.29
N ASP A 400 -17.10 44.10 -6.00
CA ASP A 400 -16.90 44.92 -4.79
C ASP A 400 -17.69 46.22 -4.89
N VAL A 401 -18.20 46.67 -3.74
CA VAL A 401 -18.99 47.91 -3.64
C VAL A 401 -18.32 48.83 -2.64
N ASP A 402 -17.85 49.97 -3.13
CA ASP A 402 -17.29 51.03 -2.29
C ASP A 402 -18.40 52.05 -1.97
N ARG A 403 -18.52 52.39 -0.69
CA ARG A 403 -19.49 53.38 -0.21
C ARG A 403 -18.77 54.59 0.35
N ASP A 404 -19.08 55.75 -0.21
CA ASP A 404 -18.60 57.05 0.25
C ASP A 404 -19.74 57.86 0.89
N GLY A 405 -19.40 58.71 1.86
CA GLY A 405 -20.34 59.56 2.60
C GLY A 405 -20.62 59.07 4.02
N ASP A 406 -21.15 59.96 4.86
CA ASP A 406 -21.45 59.68 6.28
C ASP A 406 -22.92 59.33 6.53
N GLY A 407 -23.72 59.24 5.45
CA GLY A 407 -25.15 58.93 5.53
C GLY A 407 -25.99 60.06 6.11
N GLY A 408 -25.39 61.24 6.31
CA GLY A 408 -26.06 62.37 6.91
C GLY A 408 -27.05 63.04 5.96
N ASP A 409 -28.11 63.62 6.53
CA ASP A 409 -29.09 64.41 5.80
C ASP A 409 -28.42 65.63 5.14
N PRO A 410 -28.53 65.80 3.82
CA PRO A 410 -27.99 66.97 3.12
C PRO A 410 -28.48 68.31 3.71
N ALA A 411 -29.67 68.34 4.31
CA ALA A 411 -30.21 69.54 4.95
C ALA A 411 -29.51 69.89 6.29
N SER A 412 -28.82 68.93 6.90
CA SER A 412 -28.08 69.08 8.16
C SER A 412 -26.57 69.20 7.96
N GLY A 413 -26.11 69.32 6.70
CA GLY A 413 -24.68 69.37 6.35
C GLY A 413 -24.00 68.01 6.24
N GLY A 414 -24.76 66.92 6.26
CA GLY A 414 -24.26 65.56 6.06
C GLY A 414 -23.97 65.25 4.58
N ILE A 415 -23.12 64.26 4.34
CA ILE A 415 -22.77 63.76 3.01
C ILE A 415 -23.59 62.49 2.76
N PRO A 416 -24.59 62.52 1.86
CA PRO A 416 -25.42 61.35 1.58
C PRO A 416 -24.57 60.20 1.03
N TYR A 417 -25.01 58.96 1.31
CA TYR A 417 -24.32 57.78 0.79
C TYR A 417 -24.30 57.78 -0.74
N THR A 418 -23.11 57.62 -1.30
CA THR A 418 -22.89 57.33 -2.72
C THR A 418 -22.26 55.96 -2.84
N TYR A 419 -22.83 55.12 -3.69
CA TYR A 419 -22.30 53.78 -3.97
C TYR A 419 -21.55 53.82 -5.29
N SER A 420 -20.34 53.28 -5.29
CA SER A 420 -19.57 53.02 -6.49
C SER A 420 -19.32 51.52 -6.60
N TYR A 421 -19.48 50.99 -7.81
CA TYR A 421 -19.38 49.56 -8.06
C TYR A 421 -18.08 49.31 -8.82
N ALA A 422 -17.23 48.45 -8.27
CA ALA A 422 -16.03 47.99 -8.96
C ALA A 422 -16.40 47.20 -10.22
N THR A 423 -15.41 46.86 -11.06
CA THR A 423 -15.67 45.96 -12.18
C THR A 423 -15.91 44.55 -11.63
N ALA A 424 -16.98 43.87 -12.09
CA ALA A 424 -17.23 42.49 -11.69
C ALA A 424 -16.04 41.59 -12.11
N THR A 425 -15.57 40.80 -11.16
CA THR A 425 -14.48 39.83 -11.32
C THR A 425 -15.04 38.41 -11.21
N TYR A 426 -14.28 37.44 -11.71
CA TYR A 426 -14.66 36.03 -11.61
C TYR A 426 -14.41 35.50 -10.21
N ALA A 427 -15.37 34.75 -9.68
CA ALA A 427 -15.23 34.10 -8.40
C ALA A 427 -14.62 32.69 -8.56
N VAL A 428 -13.66 32.36 -7.71
CA VAL A 428 -12.92 31.09 -7.76
C VAL A 428 -13.50 30.04 -6.81
N GLU A 429 -13.27 28.76 -7.09
CA GLU A 429 -13.71 27.68 -6.19
C GLU A 429 -13.19 27.89 -4.76
N GLY A 430 -14.09 27.73 -3.78
CA GLY A 430 -13.79 27.93 -2.37
C GLY A 430 -13.97 29.37 -1.87
N GLN A 431 -14.14 30.36 -2.76
CA GLN A 431 -14.36 31.75 -2.38
C GLN A 431 -15.66 31.90 -1.59
N THR A 432 -15.59 32.59 -0.45
CA THR A 432 -16.72 32.83 0.44
C THR A 432 -17.12 34.29 0.46
N LEU A 433 -18.41 34.58 0.53
CA LEU A 433 -18.95 35.91 0.73
C LEU A 433 -20.05 35.86 1.79
N THR A 434 -20.01 36.79 2.74
CA THR A 434 -21.10 36.99 3.70
C THR A 434 -21.87 38.26 3.31
N VAL A 435 -23.18 38.11 3.12
CA VAL A 435 -24.09 39.19 2.70
C VAL A 435 -25.09 39.45 3.83
N GLY A 436 -25.15 40.68 4.34
CA GLY A 436 -26.15 41.09 5.33
C GLY A 436 -27.45 41.57 4.69
N VAL A 437 -28.59 41.14 5.25
CA VAL A 437 -29.94 41.55 4.88
C VAL A 437 -30.50 42.36 6.06
N GLY A 438 -30.24 43.68 6.07
CA GLY A 438 -30.82 44.56 7.08
C GLY A 438 -30.17 45.94 7.23
N GLY A 439 -28.85 46.04 7.02
CA GLY A 439 -28.07 47.26 7.21
C GLY A 439 -27.35 47.71 5.94
N THR A 440 -27.07 49.01 5.85
CA THR A 440 -26.67 49.78 4.64
C THR A 440 -25.31 49.44 3.98
N GLU A 441 -24.85 48.18 3.93
CA GLU A 441 -23.56 47.81 3.31
C GLU A 441 -23.50 46.36 2.77
N PRO A 442 -23.74 46.12 1.47
CA PRO A 442 -23.10 45.00 0.80
C PRO A 442 -21.64 45.39 0.53
N SER A 443 -20.66 44.71 1.13
CA SER A 443 -19.23 44.89 0.80
C SER A 443 -18.88 44.31 -0.57
N ALA A 444 -19.68 43.36 -1.07
CA ALA A 444 -19.65 42.88 -2.43
C ALA A 444 -20.99 42.24 -2.86
N ILE A 445 -21.24 42.20 -4.16
CA ILE A 445 -22.43 41.60 -4.79
C ILE A 445 -22.02 40.34 -5.54
N MET A 446 -22.78 39.26 -5.35
CA MET A 446 -22.66 38.05 -6.15
C MET A 446 -23.43 38.18 -7.45
N GLY A 447 -22.86 37.68 -8.53
CA GLY A 447 -23.56 37.57 -9.81
C GLY A 447 -23.15 36.32 -10.57
N THR A 448 -23.68 36.18 -11.78
CA THR A 448 -23.16 35.25 -12.77
C THR A 448 -23.01 35.95 -14.12
N THR A 449 -22.13 35.44 -14.96
CA THR A 449 -21.95 35.93 -16.34
C THR A 449 -21.93 34.75 -17.30
N ALA A 450 -22.38 34.97 -18.54
CA ALA A 450 -22.25 33.99 -19.62
C ALA A 450 -20.89 34.06 -20.34
N VAL A 451 -20.03 35.02 -19.98
CA VAL A 451 -18.71 35.20 -20.57
C VAL A 451 -17.68 34.42 -19.76
N SER A 452 -17.03 33.45 -20.39
CA SER A 452 -15.99 32.64 -19.75
C SER A 452 -14.73 33.45 -19.41
N PRO A 453 -14.11 33.23 -18.23
CA PRO A 453 -12.87 33.89 -17.84
C PRO A 453 -11.68 33.52 -18.73
N ASN A 454 -11.64 32.26 -19.18
CA ASN A 454 -10.49 31.70 -19.89
C ASN A 454 -10.75 31.54 -21.39
N ASN A 455 -12.01 31.64 -21.84
CA ASN A 455 -12.40 31.59 -23.24
C ASN A 455 -13.56 32.56 -23.55
N PRO A 456 -13.34 33.88 -23.48
CA PRO A 456 -14.41 34.87 -23.61
C PRO A 456 -15.17 34.80 -24.94
N SER A 457 -14.53 34.33 -26.01
CA SER A 457 -15.13 34.15 -27.34
C SER A 457 -15.76 32.77 -27.57
N LEU A 458 -15.73 31.88 -26.56
CA LEU A 458 -16.22 30.50 -26.62
C LEU A 458 -15.75 29.72 -27.86
N THR A 459 -14.54 30.01 -28.31
CA THR A 459 -13.98 29.43 -29.53
C THR A 459 -13.51 28.00 -29.26
N GLY A 460 -13.75 27.07 -30.20
CA GLY A 460 -13.37 25.66 -30.08
C GLY A 460 -14.31 24.78 -29.23
N CYS A 461 -15.36 25.33 -28.63
CA CYS A 461 -16.28 24.57 -27.77
C CYS A 461 -17.13 23.53 -28.53
N GLY A 462 -17.39 23.76 -29.83
CA GLY A 462 -18.07 22.79 -30.69
C GLY A 462 -17.25 21.51 -30.89
N ASP A 463 -15.94 21.65 -31.12
CA ASP A 463 -15.02 20.52 -31.29
C ASP A 463 -14.93 19.68 -30.02
N LEU A 464 -14.84 20.33 -28.86
CA LEU A 464 -14.83 19.64 -27.56
C LEU A 464 -16.16 18.93 -27.27
N THR A 465 -17.29 19.49 -27.69
CA THR A 465 -18.60 18.83 -27.57
C THR A 465 -18.68 17.59 -28.47
N SER A 466 -18.17 17.68 -29.71
CA SER A 466 -18.09 16.54 -30.62
C SER A 466 -17.11 15.47 -30.14
N ALA A 467 -16.03 15.86 -29.47
CA ALA A 467 -15.10 14.95 -28.84
C ALA A 467 -15.78 14.13 -27.74
N ILE A 468 -16.59 14.77 -26.87
CA ILE A 468 -17.39 14.07 -25.84
C ILE A 468 -18.29 13.01 -26.47
N SER A 469 -19.12 13.37 -27.46
CA SER A 469 -20.02 12.40 -28.12
C SER A 469 -19.27 11.26 -28.80
N SER A 470 -18.07 11.54 -29.33
CA SER A 470 -17.20 10.51 -29.91
C SER A 470 -16.69 9.55 -28.82
N ARG A 471 -16.23 10.07 -27.68
CA ARG A 471 -15.78 9.24 -26.55
C ARG A 471 -16.90 8.40 -25.94
N GLU A 472 -18.11 8.95 -25.80
CA GLU A 472 -19.28 8.22 -25.32
C GLU A 472 -19.65 7.05 -26.26
N SER A 473 -19.53 7.28 -27.56
CA SER A 473 -19.76 6.26 -28.59
C SER A 473 -18.68 5.17 -28.57
N GLU A 474 -17.41 5.56 -28.46
CA GLU A 474 -16.27 4.64 -28.30
C GLU A 474 -16.43 3.75 -27.07
N MET A 475 -16.77 4.35 -25.92
CA MET A 475 -17.02 3.62 -24.67
C MET A 475 -18.16 2.60 -24.83
N SER A 476 -19.31 3.03 -25.38
CA SER A 476 -20.45 2.15 -25.60
C SER A 476 -20.13 0.97 -26.54
N ALA A 477 -19.35 1.24 -27.59
CA ALA A 477 -18.87 0.20 -28.51
C ALA A 477 -17.93 -0.78 -27.80
N LYS A 478 -16.98 -0.28 -27.00
CA LYS A 478 -16.02 -1.12 -26.26
C LYS A 478 -16.68 -1.97 -25.18
N ILE A 479 -17.65 -1.43 -24.45
CA ILE A 479 -18.46 -2.21 -23.49
C ILE A 479 -19.17 -3.36 -24.22
N SER A 480 -19.82 -3.07 -25.34
CA SER A 480 -20.56 -4.07 -26.13
C SER A 480 -19.64 -5.15 -26.73
N GLU A 481 -18.42 -4.78 -27.12
CA GLU A 481 -17.42 -5.68 -27.69
C GLU A 481 -16.80 -6.61 -26.64
N ASN A 482 -16.40 -6.05 -25.49
CA ASN A 482 -15.55 -6.74 -24.52
C ASN A 482 -16.34 -7.47 -23.43
N THR A 483 -17.52 -6.99 -23.03
CA THR A 483 -18.36 -7.65 -21.99
C THR A 483 -18.66 -9.12 -22.31
N PRO A 484 -19.08 -9.48 -23.54
CA PRO A 484 -19.33 -10.89 -23.88
C PRO A 484 -18.07 -11.76 -23.86
N LYS A 485 -16.91 -11.19 -24.23
CA LYS A 485 -15.62 -11.91 -24.20
C LYS A 485 -15.18 -12.17 -22.76
N ILE A 486 -15.34 -11.18 -21.88
CA ILE A 486 -15.06 -11.31 -20.45
C ILE A 486 -15.93 -12.42 -19.86
N ASN A 487 -17.26 -12.33 -20.05
CA ASN A 487 -18.20 -13.32 -19.53
C ASN A 487 -17.88 -14.73 -20.03
N LYS A 488 -17.49 -14.90 -21.29
CA LYS A 488 -17.04 -16.19 -21.82
C LYS A 488 -15.86 -16.78 -21.05
N TYR A 489 -14.87 -15.97 -20.66
CA TYR A 489 -13.72 -16.45 -19.87
C TYR A 489 -14.13 -16.76 -18.43
N LEU A 490 -14.95 -15.90 -17.81
CA LEU A 490 -15.46 -16.13 -16.45
C LEU A 490 -16.28 -17.43 -16.38
N ASP A 491 -17.18 -17.64 -17.34
CA ASP A 491 -17.98 -18.87 -17.48
C ASP A 491 -17.08 -20.10 -17.65
N GLY A 492 -15.98 -19.97 -18.40
CA GLY A 492 -14.99 -21.03 -18.58
C GLY A 492 -14.29 -21.41 -17.27
N THR A 493 -13.98 -20.44 -16.40
CA THR A 493 -13.35 -20.73 -15.10
C THR A 493 -14.31 -21.30 -14.07
N LYS A 494 -15.62 -21.09 -14.21
CA LYS A 494 -16.60 -21.49 -13.22
C LYS A 494 -16.54 -22.99 -12.88
N ILE A 495 -16.53 -23.84 -13.91
CA ILE A 495 -16.46 -25.31 -13.73
C ILE A 495 -15.12 -25.70 -13.11
N VAL A 496 -14.02 -25.06 -13.53
CA VAL A 496 -12.68 -25.35 -13.02
C VAL A 496 -12.56 -24.98 -11.54
N ARG A 497 -13.14 -23.83 -11.14
CA ARG A 497 -13.20 -23.40 -9.74
C ARG A 497 -14.08 -24.31 -8.89
N GLU A 498 -15.17 -24.83 -9.43
CA GLU A 498 -16.00 -25.83 -8.75
C GLU A 498 -15.20 -27.10 -8.46
N LEU A 499 -14.47 -27.64 -9.45
CA LEU A 499 -13.60 -28.80 -9.28
C LEU A 499 -12.46 -28.54 -8.28
N ARG A 500 -11.78 -27.40 -8.39
CA ARG A 500 -10.75 -26.99 -7.41
C ARG A 500 -11.33 -26.93 -5.99
N THR A 501 -12.53 -26.35 -5.85
CA THR A 501 -13.21 -26.23 -4.55
C THR A 501 -13.52 -27.59 -3.92
N GLU A 502 -13.79 -28.64 -4.71
CA GLU A 502 -13.96 -30.00 -4.21
C GLU A 502 -12.65 -30.57 -3.64
N GLU A 503 -11.53 -30.39 -4.35
CA GLU A 503 -10.21 -30.83 -3.89
C GLU A 503 -9.76 -30.07 -2.64
N GLU A 504 -9.94 -28.75 -2.61
CA GLU A 504 -9.64 -27.90 -1.44
C GLU A 504 -10.51 -28.27 -0.23
N THR A 505 -11.74 -28.76 -0.45
CA THR A 505 -12.59 -29.28 0.64
C THR A 505 -11.99 -30.56 1.23
N THR A 506 -11.49 -31.44 0.36
CA THR A 506 -10.81 -32.67 0.75
C THR A 506 -9.52 -32.36 1.53
N ALA A 507 -8.70 -31.44 1.01
CA ALA A 507 -7.48 -30.96 1.66
C ALA A 507 -7.75 -30.35 3.05
N TRP A 508 -8.78 -29.51 3.18
CA TRP A 508 -9.20 -28.96 4.46
C TRP A 508 -9.62 -30.04 5.47
N GLY A 509 -10.36 -31.05 5.02
CA GLY A 509 -10.74 -32.19 5.86
C GLY A 509 -9.53 -32.99 6.35
N MET A 510 -8.53 -33.19 5.49
CA MET A 510 -7.27 -33.82 5.86
C MET A 510 -6.49 -33.00 6.89
N LEU A 511 -6.43 -31.67 6.75
CA LEU A 511 -5.80 -30.78 7.74
C LEU A 511 -6.50 -30.86 9.11
N GLN A 512 -7.83 -30.86 9.14
CA GLN A 512 -8.60 -31.08 10.37
C GLN A 512 -8.23 -32.42 11.02
N GLY A 513 -8.11 -33.48 10.22
CA GLY A 513 -7.70 -34.81 10.67
C GLY A 513 -6.27 -34.82 11.25
N ILE A 514 -5.31 -34.23 10.54
CA ILE A 514 -3.91 -34.10 10.98
C ILE A 514 -3.84 -33.34 12.31
N ALA A 515 -4.52 -32.20 12.43
CA ALA A 515 -4.54 -31.38 13.63
C ALA A 515 -5.10 -32.15 14.83
N PHE A 516 -6.24 -32.84 14.65
CA PHE A 516 -6.86 -33.66 15.68
C PHE A 516 -5.93 -34.79 16.16
N VAL A 517 -5.28 -35.50 15.22
CA VAL A 517 -4.39 -36.61 15.57
C VAL A 517 -3.12 -36.08 16.26
N ASN A 518 -2.59 -34.92 15.87
CA ASN A 518 -1.46 -34.28 16.54
C ASN A 518 -1.79 -33.86 17.99
N ASP A 519 -2.94 -33.22 18.24
CA ASP A 519 -3.41 -32.89 19.60
C ASP A 519 -3.57 -34.16 20.45
N LYS A 520 -4.19 -35.21 19.89
CA LYS A 520 -4.32 -36.51 20.56
C LYS A 520 -2.95 -37.11 20.92
N ARG A 521 -1.96 -37.03 20.02
CA ARG A 521 -0.59 -37.54 20.27
C ARG A 521 0.09 -36.79 21.40
N GLN A 522 -0.12 -35.48 21.50
CA GLN A 522 0.44 -34.66 22.56
C GLN A 522 -0.22 -35.00 23.91
N LYS A 523 -1.56 -35.09 23.95
CA LYS A 523 -2.29 -35.58 25.14
C LYS A 523 -1.85 -36.98 25.58
N GLN A 524 -1.67 -37.92 24.65
CA GLN A 524 -1.19 -39.27 24.97
C GLN A 524 0.24 -39.28 25.52
N LYS A 525 1.12 -38.39 25.04
CA LYS A 525 2.48 -38.23 25.57
C LYS A 525 2.43 -37.70 27.00
N ASP A 526 1.63 -36.68 27.26
CA ASP A 526 1.51 -36.05 28.57
C ASP A 526 0.84 -37.00 29.57
N GLN A 527 -0.23 -37.68 29.17
CA GLN A 527 -0.88 -38.72 29.98
C GLN A 527 0.05 -39.88 30.31
N ALA A 528 0.84 -40.37 29.34
CA ALA A 528 1.81 -41.43 29.60
C ALA A 528 2.90 -40.98 30.59
N LYS A 529 3.32 -39.71 30.52
CA LYS A 529 4.27 -39.13 31.46
C LYS A 529 3.66 -39.00 32.86
N THR A 530 2.45 -38.46 32.97
CA THR A 530 1.72 -38.37 34.25
C THR A 530 1.48 -39.74 34.88
N LEU A 531 1.14 -40.76 34.09
CA LEU A 531 0.99 -42.14 34.58
C LEU A 531 2.29 -42.73 35.12
N GLU A 532 3.46 -42.33 34.61
CA GLU A 532 4.75 -42.82 35.07
C GLU A 532 5.29 -42.00 36.26
N ASP A 533 5.00 -40.71 36.29
CA ASP A 533 5.43 -39.79 37.35
C ASP A 533 4.52 -39.86 38.59
N PHE A 534 3.37 -40.53 38.52
CA PHE A 534 2.43 -40.68 39.63
C PHE A 534 2.93 -41.73 40.64
N ASP A 535 2.85 -41.38 41.93
CA ASP A 535 3.23 -42.28 43.04
C ASP A 535 2.13 -43.32 43.29
N TRP A 536 2.25 -44.46 42.60
CA TRP A 536 1.31 -45.57 42.75
C TRP A 536 1.47 -46.34 44.07
N ASP A 537 2.61 -46.19 44.75
CA ASP A 537 2.89 -46.87 46.01
C ASP A 537 2.00 -46.32 47.15
N ASP A 538 1.68 -45.01 47.12
CA ASP A 538 0.79 -44.34 48.09
C ASP A 538 -0.68 -44.83 48.00
N VAL A 539 -1.11 -45.32 46.84
CA VAL A 539 -2.47 -45.85 46.61
C VAL A 539 -2.55 -47.38 46.58
N GLY A 540 -1.45 -48.07 46.89
CA GLY A 540 -1.42 -49.53 47.10
C GLY A 540 -1.64 -50.38 45.84
N ILE A 541 -1.27 -49.88 44.66
CA ILE A 541 -1.41 -50.57 43.36
C ILE A 541 -0.13 -51.28 42.95
#